data_AF-A0A7T5RXW3-F1
#
_entry.id   AF-A0A7T5RXW3-F1
#
_cell.length_a   1.000
_cell.length_b   1.000
_cell.length_c   1.000
_cell.angle_alpha   90.00
_cell.angle_beta   90.00
_cell.angle_gamma   90.00
#
_symmetry.space_group_name_H-M   'P 1'
#
loop_
_entity.id
_entity.type
_entity.pdbx_description
1 polymer ?
#
loop_
_entity_poly.entity_id
_entity_poly.type
_entity_poly.pdbx_seq_one_letter_code
_entity_poly.pdbx_strand_id
1 'polypeptide(L)'
;MEITKKQIFSFIFLLFVFSPVFLSPLASPARADETLTNSQIGLSDIGTVFGGSRAQVDPRFLVANIITIILGFLAVIFLGLTVFAGFKYMTAGGNSDKTAEAVKLLRNAVIGLLIVLAAWMITRYVIVIMNRAVKNADTSTYPLVGM
;
A
#
# COMPACT_ATOMS: atom_id res chain seq x y z
N MET A 1 34.21 11.02 -13.71
CA MET A 1 33.58 9.68 -13.60
C MET A 1 33.00 9.37 -14.97
N GLU A 2 33.71 8.59 -15.77
CA GLU A 2 33.24 8.27 -17.13
C GLU A 2 32.16 7.20 -17.04
N ILE A 3 30.95 7.54 -17.49
CA ILE A 3 29.83 6.61 -17.46
C ILE A 3 30.07 5.56 -18.55
N THR A 4 30.27 4.31 -18.14
CA THR A 4 30.52 3.21 -19.10
C THR A 4 29.23 2.81 -19.83
N LYS A 5 29.33 2.45 -21.12
CA LYS A 5 28.16 2.14 -21.98
C LYS A 5 27.21 1.09 -21.39
N LYS A 6 27.72 0.15 -20.58
CA LYS A 6 26.93 -0.86 -19.87
C LYS A 6 26.01 -0.27 -18.79
N GLN A 7 26.46 0.79 -18.10
CA GLN A 7 25.68 1.47 -17.07
C GLN A 7 24.54 2.30 -17.68
N ILE A 8 24.77 2.92 -18.84
CA ILE A 8 23.73 3.65 -19.60
C ILE A 8 22.66 2.68 -20.11
N PHE A 9 23.09 1.55 -20.68
CA PHE A 9 22.16 0.53 -21.18
C PHE A 9 21.32 -0.08 -20.04
N SER A 10 21.94 -0.39 -18.89
CA SER A 10 21.23 -0.88 -17.71
C SER A 10 20.25 0.15 -17.14
N PHE A 11 20.59 1.44 -17.19
CA PHE A 11 19.72 2.51 -16.68
C PHE A 11 18.51 2.73 -17.58
N ILE A 12 18.69 2.72 -18.91
CA ILE A 12 17.60 2.79 -19.89
C ILE A 12 16.67 1.57 -19.79
N PHE A 13 17.23 0.38 -19.61
CA PHE A 13 16.43 -0.83 -19.41
C PHE A 13 15.61 -0.77 -18.12
N LEU A 14 16.19 -0.24 -17.04
CA LEU A 14 15.47 -0.03 -15.78
C LEU A 14 14.36 1.03 -15.91
N LEU A 15 14.61 2.12 -16.66
CA LEU A 15 13.62 3.15 -16.95
C LEU A 15 12.47 2.63 -17.83
N PHE A 16 12.75 1.71 -18.75
CA PHE A 16 11.74 1.06 -19.59
C PHE A 16 10.84 0.10 -18.80
N VAL A 17 11.41 -0.70 -17.89
CA VAL A 17 10.65 -1.61 -17.01
C VAL A 17 9.80 -0.84 -15.98
N PHE A 18 10.23 0.36 -15.57
CA PHE A 18 9.48 1.24 -14.68
C PHE A 18 8.58 2.25 -15.40
N SER A 19 8.47 2.16 -16.74
CA SER A 19 7.58 3.03 -17.51
C SER A 19 6.12 2.76 -17.12
N PRO A 20 5.27 3.82 -16.98
CA PRO A 20 3.86 3.67 -16.64
C PRO A 20 3.07 2.83 -17.66
N VAL A 21 3.63 2.56 -18.84
CA VAL A 21 3.05 1.66 -19.86
C VAL A 21 3.10 0.19 -19.43
N PHE A 22 4.10 -0.23 -18.63
CA PHE A 22 4.16 -1.59 -18.07
C PHE A 22 3.37 -1.75 -16.76
N LEU A 23 3.01 -0.62 -16.14
CA LEU A 23 2.20 -0.56 -14.92
C LEU A 23 0.74 -0.18 -15.20
N SER A 24 0.29 -0.20 -16.45
CA SER A 24 -1.15 -0.15 -16.74
C SER A 24 -1.76 -1.53 -16.47
N PRO A 25 -2.78 -1.65 -15.60
CA PRO A 25 -3.45 -2.92 -15.42
C PRO A 25 -4.19 -3.27 -16.71
N LEU A 26 -3.73 -4.32 -17.41
CA LEU A 26 -4.51 -5.04 -18.43
C LEU A 26 -5.73 -5.76 -17.82
N ALA A 27 -5.93 -5.66 -16.51
CA ALA A 27 -7.15 -6.08 -15.85
C ALA A 27 -8.22 -5.00 -16.05
N SER A 28 -9.01 -5.13 -17.11
CA SER A 28 -10.40 -4.69 -17.05
C SER A 28 -11.00 -5.33 -15.80
N PRO A 29 -11.41 -4.58 -14.77
CA PRO A 29 -12.15 -5.20 -13.68
C PRO A 29 -13.39 -5.80 -14.35
N ALA A 30 -13.54 -7.13 -14.28
CA ALA A 30 -14.80 -7.78 -14.58
C ALA A 30 -15.82 -7.13 -13.63
N ARG A 31 -16.57 -6.15 -14.11
CA ARG A 31 -17.62 -5.52 -13.34
C ARG A 31 -18.72 -6.56 -13.27
N ALA A 32 -18.84 -7.22 -12.12
CA ALA A 32 -20.06 -7.91 -11.78
C ALA A 32 -21.18 -6.88 -11.87
N ASP A 33 -22.22 -7.22 -12.63
CA ASP A 33 -23.40 -6.38 -12.80
C ASP A 33 -24.04 -6.16 -11.42
N GLU A 34 -23.85 -4.95 -10.88
CA GLU A 34 -24.37 -4.57 -9.55
C GLU A 34 -25.90 -4.66 -9.50
N THR A 35 -26.59 -4.65 -10.65
CA THR A 35 -28.04 -4.80 -10.70
C THR A 35 -28.48 -6.20 -10.28
N LEU A 36 -27.72 -7.25 -10.59
CA LEU A 36 -28.04 -8.63 -10.15
C LEU A 36 -27.75 -8.83 -8.66
N THR A 37 -26.73 -8.16 -8.12
CA THR A 37 -26.38 -8.25 -6.69
C THR A 37 -27.36 -7.47 -5.81
N ASN A 38 -27.86 -6.32 -6.27
CA ASN A 38 -28.86 -5.50 -5.56
C ASN A 38 -30.31 -5.96 -5.79
N SER A 39 -30.59 -6.70 -6.87
CA SER A 39 -31.91 -7.31 -7.12
C SER A 39 -32.10 -8.65 -6.40
N GLN A 40 -31.07 -9.14 -5.70
CA GLN A 40 -31.13 -10.40 -4.97
C GLN A 40 -31.84 -10.18 -3.62
N ILE A 41 -33.16 -10.34 -3.66
CA ILE A 41 -34.04 -10.32 -2.48
C ILE A 41 -33.43 -11.28 -1.43
N GLY A 42 -33.11 -10.75 -0.25
CA GLY A 42 -32.61 -11.54 0.88
C GLY A 42 -31.10 -11.50 1.11
N LEU A 43 -30.28 -10.85 0.28
CA LEU A 43 -28.84 -10.69 0.60
C LEU A 43 -28.63 -9.86 1.89
N SER A 44 -29.45 -8.83 2.09
CA SER A 44 -29.51 -8.05 3.33
C SER A 44 -29.98 -8.89 4.53
N ASP A 45 -31.00 -9.73 4.34
CA ASP A 45 -31.57 -10.55 5.42
C ASP A 45 -30.63 -11.71 5.80
N ILE A 46 -29.98 -12.35 4.83
CA ILE A 46 -28.95 -13.36 5.06
C ILE A 46 -27.73 -12.71 5.73
N GLY A 47 -27.33 -11.51 5.30
CA GLY A 47 -26.25 -10.75 5.94
C GLY A 47 -26.53 -10.46 7.42
N THR A 48 -27.74 -10.00 7.74
CA THR A 48 -28.12 -9.70 9.13
C THR A 48 -28.28 -10.95 10.00
N VAL A 49 -28.76 -12.07 9.44
CA VAL A 49 -28.95 -13.34 10.17
C VAL A 49 -27.63 -14.09 10.42
N PHE A 50 -26.70 -14.12 9.46
CA PHE A 50 -25.45 -14.86 9.60
C PHE A 50 -24.26 -14.00 10.10
N GLY A 51 -24.31 -12.67 9.94
CA GLY A 51 -23.21 -11.77 10.30
C GLY A 51 -23.56 -10.62 11.27
N GLY A 52 -24.83 -10.40 11.62
CA GLY A 52 -25.23 -9.31 12.53
C GLY A 52 -24.72 -7.93 12.09
N SER A 53 -24.42 -7.02 13.04
CA SER A 53 -23.78 -5.72 12.75
C SER A 53 -22.39 -5.81 12.07
N ARG A 54 -21.81 -7.01 11.96
CA ARG A 54 -20.54 -7.23 11.24
C ARG A 54 -20.72 -7.51 9.76
N ALA A 55 -21.92 -7.88 9.29
CA ALA A 55 -22.21 -8.03 7.87
C ALA A 55 -22.20 -6.69 7.10
N GLN A 56 -22.40 -5.57 7.81
CA GLN A 56 -22.21 -4.23 7.25
C GLN A 56 -20.74 -3.77 7.26
N VAL A 57 -19.83 -4.50 7.90
CA VAL A 57 -18.40 -4.19 7.84
C VAL A 57 -17.89 -4.79 6.53
N ASP A 58 -17.88 -3.95 5.50
CA ASP A 58 -17.31 -4.27 4.20
C ASP A 58 -15.95 -4.99 4.42
N PRO A 59 -15.75 -6.22 3.91
CA PRO A 59 -14.53 -7.00 4.17
C PRO A 59 -13.25 -6.25 3.77
N ARG A 60 -13.40 -5.25 2.87
CA ARG A 60 -12.37 -4.28 2.48
C ARG A 60 -11.84 -3.47 3.66
N PHE A 61 -12.73 -2.99 4.54
CA PHE A 61 -12.34 -2.25 5.75
C PHE A 61 -11.68 -3.16 6.78
N LEU A 62 -12.15 -4.41 6.92
CA LEU A 62 -11.53 -5.37 7.83
C LEU A 62 -10.07 -5.66 7.43
N VAL A 63 -9.83 -5.93 6.15
CA VAL A 63 -8.48 -6.18 5.62
C VAL A 63 -7.61 -4.93 5.74
N ALA A 64 -8.14 -3.74 5.41
CA ALA A 64 -7.41 -2.48 5.58
C ALA A 64 -6.98 -2.24 7.04
N ASN A 65 -7.83 -2.60 8.00
CA ASN A 65 -7.54 -2.42 9.41
C ASN A 65 -6.45 -3.40 9.88
N ILE A 66 -6.51 -4.66 9.45
CA ILE A 66 -5.46 -5.67 9.73
C ILE A 66 -4.11 -5.22 9.16
N ILE A 67 -4.09 -4.77 7.91
CA ILE A 67 -2.90 -4.24 7.25
C ILE A 67 -2.33 -3.07 8.05
N THR A 68 -3.17 -2.12 8.46
CA THR A 68 -2.74 -0.95 9.24
C THR A 68 -2.10 -1.34 10.58
N ILE A 69 -2.66 -2.32 11.28
CA ILE A 69 -2.11 -2.84 12.54
C ILE A 69 -0.74 -3.48 12.31
N ILE A 70 -0.60 -4.33 11.29
CA ILE A 70 0.66 -5.01 10.97
C ILE A 70 1.72 -4.00 10.55
N LEU A 71 1.40 -3.03 9.68
CA LEU A 71 2.33 -1.98 9.28
C LEU A 71 2.76 -1.11 10.47
N GLY A 72 1.84 -0.78 11.37
CA GLY A 72 2.16 -0.03 12.59
C GLY A 72 3.14 -0.78 13.49
N PHE A 73 2.94 -2.08 13.67
CA PHE A 73 3.86 -2.92 14.45
C PHE A 73 5.25 -2.99 13.80
N LEU A 74 5.33 -3.21 12.48
CA LEU A 74 6.59 -3.21 11.76
C LEU A 74 7.30 -1.85 11.85
N ALA A 75 6.58 -0.74 11.75
CA ALA A 75 7.16 0.60 11.82
C ALA A 75 7.92 0.82 13.14
N VAL A 76 7.34 0.40 14.27
CA VAL A 76 7.97 0.52 15.59
C VAL A 76 9.25 -0.30 15.68
N ILE A 77 9.25 -1.52 15.12
CA ILE A 77 10.44 -2.38 15.09
C ILE A 77 11.57 -1.73 14.29
N PHE A 78 11.27 -1.25 13.07
CA PHE A 78 12.27 -0.58 12.23
C PHE A 78 12.81 0.71 12.86
N LEU A 79 11.96 1.47 13.56
CA LEU A 79 12.38 2.64 14.32
C LEU A 79 13.36 2.23 15.44
N GLY A 80 13.06 1.18 16.20
CA GLY A 80 13.95 0.65 17.23
C GLY A 80 15.30 0.18 16.68
N LEU A 81 15.30 -0.53 15.55
CA LEU A 81 16.55 -0.94 14.87
C LEU A 81 17.37 0.27 14.40
N THR A 82 16.73 1.33 13.91
CA THR A 82 17.40 2.55 13.47
C THR A 82 18.12 3.24 14.63
N VAL A 83 17.46 3.32 15.79
CA VAL A 83 18.06 3.87 17.01
C VAL A 83 19.23 3.02 17.49
N PHE A 84 19.07 1.69 17.52
CA PHE A 84 20.14 0.77 17.89
C PHE A 84 21.35 0.85 16.94
N ALA A 85 21.10 0.98 15.63
CA ALA A 85 22.14 1.21 14.63
C ALA A 85 22.90 2.52 14.89
N GLY A 86 22.18 3.58 15.24
CA GLY A 86 22.77 4.87 15.61
C GLY A 86 23.69 4.76 16.82
N PHE A 87 23.25 4.07 17.88
CA PHE A 87 24.10 3.83 19.06
C PHE A 87 25.34 3.00 18.73
N LYS A 88 25.20 1.96 17.88
CA LYS A 88 26.34 1.14 17.41
C LYS A 88 27.34 1.98 16.60
N TYR A 89 26.86 2.94 15.82
CA TYR A 89 27.71 3.88 15.08
C TYR A 89 28.46 4.83 16.03
N MET A 90 27.78 5.39 17.03
CA MET A 90 28.39 6.29 18.02
C MET A 90 29.43 5.59 18.92
N THR A 91 29.26 4.30 19.19
CA THR A 91 30.19 3.50 20.03
C THR A 91 31.34 2.85 19.25
N ALA A 92 31.43 3.05 17.92
CA ALA A 92 32.49 2.44 17.10
C ALA A 92 33.89 3.02 17.34
N GLY A 93 34.00 4.20 17.95
CA GLY A 93 35.25 4.73 18.52
C GLY A 93 36.43 4.86 17.55
N GLY A 94 36.18 4.97 16.24
CA GLY A 94 37.21 5.08 15.21
C GLY A 94 37.69 3.75 14.60
N ASN A 95 37.16 2.60 15.04
CA ASN A 95 37.42 1.34 14.34
C ASN A 95 36.63 1.30 13.02
N SER A 96 37.35 1.21 11.90
CA SER A 96 36.79 1.23 10.54
C SER A 96 35.80 0.09 10.29
N ASP A 97 36.05 -1.10 10.84
CA ASP A 97 35.18 -2.26 10.64
C ASP A 97 33.83 -2.08 11.35
N LYS A 98 33.86 -1.66 12.62
CA LYS A 98 32.63 -1.42 13.40
C LYS A 98 31.80 -0.27 12.81
N THR A 99 32.49 0.75 12.28
CA THR A 99 31.86 1.89 11.62
C THR A 99 31.18 1.45 10.32
N ALA A 100 31.87 0.68 9.48
CA ALA A 100 31.32 0.17 8.23
C ALA A 100 30.11 -0.75 8.46
N GLU A 101 30.18 -1.61 9.47
CA GLU A 101 29.08 -2.49 9.86
C GLU A 101 27.86 -1.70 10.36
N ALA A 102 28.08 -0.68 11.20
CA ALA A 102 27.01 0.17 11.70
C ALA A 102 26.34 0.98 10.58
N VAL A 103 27.10 1.53 9.63
CA VAL A 103 26.56 2.24 8.47
C VAL A 103 25.75 1.30 7.57
N LYS A 104 26.20 0.06 7.38
CA LYS A 104 25.45 -0.95 6.63
C LYS A 104 24.11 -1.27 7.30
N LEU A 105 24.12 -1.44 8.63
CA LEU A 105 22.90 -1.65 9.42
C LEU A 105 21.93 -0.46 9.29
N LEU A 106 22.47 0.76 9.37
CA LEU A 106 21.70 2.00 9.31
C LEU A 106 21.08 2.21 7.92
N ARG A 107 21.81 1.93 6.83
CA ARG A 107 21.24 1.95 5.47
C ARG A 107 20.08 0.96 5.32
N ASN A 108 20.24 -0.26 5.81
CA ASN A 108 19.19 -1.27 5.72
C ASN A 108 17.95 -0.88 6.55
N ALA A 109 18.15 -0.31 7.74
CA ALA A 109 17.06 0.16 8.59
C ALA A 109 16.28 1.32 7.94
N VAL A 110 16.98 2.28 7.33
CA VAL A 110 16.36 3.42 6.63
C VAL A 110 15.56 2.94 5.41
N ILE A 111 16.09 2.02 4.61
CA ILE A 111 15.37 1.46 3.46
C ILE A 111 14.10 0.73 3.93
N GLY A 112 14.18 -0.05 5.01
CA GLY A 112 13.02 -0.71 5.61
C GLY A 112 11.95 0.28 6.07
N LEU A 113 12.35 1.38 6.73
CA LEU A 113 11.44 2.44 7.14
C LEU A 113 10.74 3.10 5.93
N LEU A 114 11.50 3.33 4.85
CA LEU A 114 10.99 3.93 3.61
C LEU A 114 9.94 3.04 2.93
N ILE A 115 10.15 1.71 2.94
CA ILE A 115 9.18 0.72 2.44
C ILE A 115 7.90 0.74 3.26
N VAL A 116 7.99 0.78 4.59
CA VAL A 116 6.79 0.81 5.46
C VAL A 116 5.96 2.08 5.21
N LEU A 117 6.62 3.23 5.07
CA LEU A 117 5.98 4.50 4.72
C LEU A 117 5.29 4.42 3.34
N ALA A 118 5.97 3.85 2.33
CA ALA A 118 5.40 3.67 1.00
C ALA A 118 4.18 2.75 1.01
N ALA A 119 4.25 1.63 1.74
CA ALA A 119 3.15 0.68 1.86
C ALA A 119 1.90 1.33 2.50
N TRP A 120 2.09 2.18 3.52
CA TRP A 120 0.99 2.92 4.13
C TRP A 120 0.34 3.92 3.16
N MET A 121 1.16 4.67 2.41
CA MET A 121 0.69 5.62 1.40
C MET A 121 -0.12 4.93 0.30
N ILE A 122 0.38 3.80 -0.22
CA ILE A 122 -0.31 3.01 -1.25
C ILE A 122 -1.66 2.48 -0.72
N THR A 123 -1.67 1.92 0.49
CA THR A 123 -2.90 1.38 1.10
C THR A 123 -3.97 2.47 1.21
N ARG A 124 -3.61 3.66 1.72
CA ARG A 124 -4.52 4.80 1.81
C ARG A 124 -5.00 5.25 0.42
N TYR A 125 -4.10 5.30 -0.55
CA TYR A 125 -4.44 5.70 -1.92
C TYR A 125 -5.49 4.78 -2.55
N VAL A 126 -5.34 3.46 -2.40
CA VAL A 126 -6.30 2.46 -2.91
C VAL A 126 -7.68 2.60 -2.25
N ILE A 127 -7.73 2.81 -0.94
CA ILE A 127 -8.99 3.00 -0.23
C ILE A 127 -9.69 4.28 -0.70
N VAL A 128 -8.94 5.37 -0.85
CA VAL A 128 -9.48 6.66 -1.30
C VAL A 128 -10.05 6.55 -2.72
N ILE A 129 -9.35 5.89 -3.65
CA ILE A 129 -9.83 5.77 -5.03
C ILE A 129 -11.05 4.86 -5.14
N MET A 130 -11.11 3.77 -4.36
CA MET A 130 -12.30 2.92 -4.30
C MET A 130 -13.52 3.66 -3.73
N ASN A 131 -13.36 4.39 -2.64
CA ASN A 131 -14.45 5.17 -2.05
C ASN A 131 -14.95 6.28 -3.00
N ARG A 132 -14.06 6.90 -3.76
CA ARG A 132 -14.43 7.87 -4.81
C ARG A 132 -15.21 7.20 -5.94
N ALA A 133 -14.78 6.01 -6.37
CA ALA A 133 -15.46 5.26 -7.43
C ALA A 133 -16.88 4.83 -7.03
N VAL A 134 -17.09 4.42 -5.77
CA VAL A 134 -18.43 4.08 -5.24
C VAL A 134 -19.32 5.33 -5.17
N LYS A 135 -18.85 6.41 -4.53
CA LYS A 135 -19.66 7.64 -4.35
C LYS A 135 -20.01 8.35 -5.67
N ASN A 136 -19.18 8.22 -6.70
CA ASN A 136 -19.46 8.77 -8.03
C ASN A 136 -20.47 7.94 -8.83
N ALA A 137 -20.68 6.66 -8.48
CA ALA A 137 -21.72 5.83 -9.08
C ALA A 137 -23.12 6.24 -8.58
N ASP A 138 -23.22 6.65 -7.31
CA ASP A 138 -24.47 7.13 -6.73
C ASP A 138 -24.95 8.45 -7.39
N THR A 139 -24.03 9.38 -7.67
CA THR A 139 -24.37 10.73 -8.16
C THR A 139 -24.71 10.82 -9.65
N SER A 140 -24.48 9.78 -10.45
CA SER A 140 -24.81 9.77 -11.89
C SER A 140 -26.15 9.12 -12.20
N THR A 141 -26.81 8.51 -11.21
CA THR A 141 -27.98 7.64 -11.44
C THR A 141 -29.28 8.19 -10.84
N TYR A 142 -29.25 9.38 -10.21
CA TYR A 142 -30.47 10.15 -9.95
C TYR A 142 -30.49 11.35 -10.91
N PRO A 143 -31.15 11.26 -12.09
CA PRO A 143 -31.66 12.48 -12.68
C PRO A 143 -32.55 13.15 -11.63
N LEU A 144 -32.48 14.48 -11.56
CA LEU A 144 -33.37 15.27 -10.74
C LEU A 144 -34.81 14.81 -10.99
N VAL A 145 -35.41 14.05 -10.08
CA VAL A 145 -36.87 14.02 -9.94
C VAL A 145 -37.22 15.30 -9.22
N GLY A 146 -37.04 16.41 -9.96
CA GLY A 146 -37.80 17.63 -9.76
C GLY A 146 -39.14 17.42 -10.44
N MET A 147 -40.01 16.72 -9.73
CA MET A 147 -41.37 17.16 -9.44
C MET A 147 -41.66 16.79 -7.99
#